data_AF-A0A2E0BRY3-F1
#
_entry.id   AF-A0A2E0BRY3-F1
#
_cell.length_a   1.000
_cell.length_b   1.000
_cell.length_c   1.000
_cell.angle_alpha   90.00
_cell.angle_beta   90.00
_cell.angle_gamma   90.00
#
_symmetry.space_group_name_H-M   'P 1'
#
loop_
_entity.id
_entity.type
_entity.pdbx_description
1 polymer ?
#
loop_
_entity_poly.entity_id
_entity_poly.type
_entity_poly.pdbx_seq_one_letter_code
_entity_poly.pdbx_strand_id
1 'polypeptide(L)'
;MFASAQFMLVTTYDGDKEDAEQITAKAGIGYMATDALTIGMARDGDDNYDFFARYTVKDQIWLAFNMPTKDGTDNMNVGAGFSFQVYNGLYFDPNYTLPVKEVNGKREGSANFSLSYRF
;
A
#
# COMPACT_ATOMS: atom_id res chain seq x y z
N MET A 1 -1.33 20.83 -18.81
CA MET A 1 -1.44 19.45 -18.30
C MET A 1 -0.17 18.71 -18.68
N PHE A 2 0.81 18.67 -17.79
CA PHE A 2 1.92 17.73 -17.90
C PHE A 2 1.58 16.61 -16.93
N ALA A 3 1.05 15.50 -17.43
CA ALA A 3 1.00 14.27 -16.66
C ALA A 3 2.45 13.79 -16.54
N SER A 4 3.15 14.31 -15.54
CA SER A 4 4.44 13.76 -15.15
C SER A 4 4.11 12.42 -14.52
N ALA A 5 4.23 11.35 -15.30
CA ALA A 5 4.23 10.02 -14.75
C ALA A 5 5.38 9.94 -13.74
N GLN A 6 5.02 9.81 -12.47
CA GLN A 6 6.00 9.74 -11.38
C GLN A 6 5.98 8.31 -10.84
N PHE A 7 7.18 7.77 -10.62
CA PHE A 7 7.33 6.48 -9.96
C PHE A 7 7.27 6.67 -8.45
N MET A 8 6.68 5.70 -7.77
CA MET A 8 6.58 5.65 -6.32
C MET A 8 7.23 4.35 -5.84
N LEU A 9 8.25 4.46 -5.01
CA LEU A 9 8.70 3.33 -4.18
C LEU A 9 7.87 3.34 -2.91
N VAL A 10 7.34 2.20 -2.50
CA VAL A 10 6.61 2.05 -1.24
C VAL A 10 7.20 0.90 -0.44
N THR A 11 7.29 1.07 0.86
CA THR A 11 7.69 0.02 1.79
C THR A 11 6.73 0.04 2.96
N THR A 12 6.11 -1.10 3.28
CA THR A 12 5.09 -1.19 4.33
C THR A 12 5.58 -2.00 5.51
N TYR A 13 5.44 -1.43 6.70
CA TYR A 13 5.64 -2.07 8.00
C TYR A 13 4.28 -2.42 8.61
N ASP A 14 4.15 -3.66 9.07
CA ASP A 14 2.96 -4.21 9.70
C ASP A 14 3.20 -4.26 11.21
N GLY A 15 2.44 -3.47 11.97
CA GLY A 15 2.69 -3.24 13.40
C GLY A 15 2.36 -4.42 14.31
N ASP A 16 1.59 -5.39 13.81
CA ASP A 16 1.11 -6.55 14.57
C ASP A 16 2.06 -7.76 14.51
N LYS A 17 3.26 -7.61 13.92
CA LYS A 17 4.24 -8.70 13.81
C LYS A 17 5.61 -8.28 14.34
N GLU A 18 6.21 -9.12 15.18
CA GLU A 18 7.37 -8.79 16.02
C GLU A 18 8.74 -8.78 15.31
N ASP A 19 8.82 -9.02 13.99
CA ASP A 19 10.10 -9.17 13.29
C ASP A 19 10.44 -8.01 12.35
N ALA A 20 11.59 -7.36 12.62
CA ALA A 20 12.20 -6.32 11.79
C ALA A 20 12.52 -6.77 10.35
N GLU A 21 12.54 -8.08 10.09
CA GLU A 21 12.72 -8.65 8.74
C GLU A 21 11.53 -8.37 7.81
N GLN A 22 10.35 -8.01 8.36
CA GLN A 22 9.18 -7.67 7.54
C GLN A 22 9.27 -6.31 6.85
N ILE A 23 10.14 -5.42 7.35
CA ILE A 23 10.38 -4.11 6.73
C ILE A 23 10.85 -4.29 5.28
N THR A 24 11.64 -5.32 4.99
CA THR A 24 12.17 -5.59 3.63
C THR A 24 11.25 -6.51 2.82
N ALA A 25 10.42 -7.31 3.48
CA ALA A 25 9.55 -8.28 2.83
C ALA A 25 8.38 -7.65 2.04
N LYS A 26 7.98 -6.41 2.38
CA LYS A 26 6.84 -5.68 1.78
C LYS A 26 7.25 -4.42 1.01
N ALA A 27 8.24 -4.53 0.13
CA ALA A 27 8.65 -3.45 -0.77
C ALA A 27 7.91 -3.51 -2.11
N GLY A 28 7.50 -2.36 -2.65
CA GLY A 28 6.75 -2.27 -3.89
C GLY A 28 7.07 -1.04 -4.73
N ILE A 29 6.68 -1.12 -5.98
CA ILE A 29 6.77 -0.04 -6.96
C ILE A 29 5.38 0.29 -7.49
N GLY A 30 5.08 1.58 -7.50
CA GLY A 30 3.86 2.15 -8.04
C GLY A 30 4.15 3.10 -9.17
N TYR A 31 3.24 3.16 -10.12
CA TYR A 31 3.18 4.10 -11.21
C TYR A 31 1.98 5.02 -10.99
N MET A 32 2.23 6.32 -10.86
CA MET A 32 1.19 7.33 -10.79
C MET A 32 0.66 7.58 -12.19
N ALA A 33 -0.45 6.91 -12.53
CA ALA A 33 -1.13 7.06 -13.81
C ALA A 33 -1.77 8.45 -13.95
N THR A 34 -2.24 9.01 -12.84
CA THR A 34 -2.72 10.39 -12.72
C THR A 34 -2.33 10.96 -11.36
N ASP A 35 -2.53 12.26 -11.15
CA ASP A 35 -2.31 12.93 -9.86
C ASP A 35 -3.12 12.29 -8.70
N ALA A 36 -4.22 11.59 -9.03
CA ALA A 36 -5.07 10.91 -8.06
C ALA A 36 -4.93 9.38 -8.05
N LEU A 37 -4.50 8.74 -9.15
CA LEU A 37 -4.50 7.28 -9.28
C LEU A 37 -3.06 6.74 -9.40
N THR A 38 -2.69 5.87 -8.46
CA THR A 38 -1.46 5.08 -8.49
C THR A 38 -1.81 3.61 -8.62
N ILE A 39 -1.11 2.89 -9.49
CA ILE A 39 -1.22 1.43 -9.60
C ILE A 39 0.18 0.83 -9.47
N GLY A 40 0.31 -0.34 -8.87
CA GLY A 40 1.61 -0.91 -8.61
C GLY A 40 1.59 -2.38 -8.24
N MET A 41 2.79 -2.88 -8.02
CA MET A 41 3.02 -4.20 -7.47
C MET A 41 3.94 -4.08 -6.27
N ALA A 42 3.60 -4.77 -5.19
CA ALA A 42 4.45 -4.96 -4.05
C ALA A 42 4.85 -6.44 -3.95
N ARG A 43 6.03 -6.71 -3.43
CA ARG A 43 6.39 -8.04 -2.97
C ARG A 43 5.74 -8.27 -1.60
N ASP A 44 5.26 -9.47 -1.33
CA ASP A 44 4.77 -9.89 -0.01
C ASP A 44 5.46 -11.21 0.39
N GLY A 45 6.68 -11.10 0.93
CA GLY A 45 7.54 -12.26 1.22
C GLY A 45 8.36 -12.77 0.01
N ASP A 46 8.99 -13.94 0.13
CA ASP A 46 10.01 -14.37 -0.84
C ASP A 46 9.50 -14.69 -2.25
N ASP A 47 8.25 -15.16 -2.39
CA ASP A 47 7.71 -15.66 -3.68
C ASP A 47 6.31 -15.12 -4.04
N ASN A 48 5.79 -14.12 -3.31
CA ASN A 48 4.45 -13.58 -3.58
C ASN A 48 4.52 -12.12 -4.02
N TYR A 49 3.61 -11.77 -4.92
CA TYR A 49 3.41 -10.41 -5.40
C TYR A 49 1.97 -9.98 -5.14
N ASP A 50 1.80 -8.74 -4.72
CA ASP A 50 0.52 -8.10 -4.48
C ASP A 50 0.33 -6.96 -5.47
N PHE A 51 -0.77 -6.97 -6.19
CA PHE A 51 -1.17 -5.82 -6.98
C PHE A 51 -1.87 -4.82 -6.08
N PHE A 52 -1.50 -3.55 -6.18
CA PHE A 52 -2.17 -2.49 -5.45
C PHE A 52 -2.65 -1.37 -6.38
N ALA A 53 -3.81 -0.83 -6.08
CA ALA A 53 -4.36 0.38 -6.68
C ALA A 53 -4.68 1.37 -5.56
N ARG A 54 -4.10 2.56 -5.62
CA ARG A 54 -4.30 3.65 -4.65
C ARG A 54 -4.98 4.82 -5.34
N TYR A 55 -6.05 5.33 -4.74
CA TYR A 55 -6.77 6.51 -5.18
C TYR A 55 -6.74 7.61 -4.11
N THR A 56 -6.14 8.76 -4.45
CA THR A 56 -6.09 9.95 -3.60
C THR A 56 -7.44 10.67 -3.66
N VAL A 57 -8.16 10.68 -2.55
CA VAL A 57 -9.47 11.31 -2.43
C VAL A 57 -9.34 12.81 -2.14
N LYS A 58 -8.34 13.17 -1.35
CA LYS A 58 -8.00 14.54 -0.95
C LYS A 58 -6.50 14.63 -0.78
N ASP A 59 -5.89 15.81 -0.92
CA ASP A 59 -4.42 16.05 -1.02
C ASP A 59 -3.48 15.09 -0.28
N GLN A 60 -3.87 14.60 0.91
CA GLN A 60 -3.09 13.67 1.70
C GLN A 60 -3.83 12.36 2.08
N ILE A 61 -5.14 12.26 1.82
CA ILE A 61 -5.95 11.06 2.14
C ILE A 61 -6.08 10.20 0.90
N TRP A 62 -5.75 8.92 1.04
CA TRP A 62 -5.87 7.94 -0.03
C TRP A 62 -6.61 6.70 0.42
N LEU A 63 -7.27 6.05 -0.53
CA LEU A 63 -7.82 4.71 -0.41
C LEU A 63 -6.93 3.76 -1.22
N ALA A 64 -6.72 2.55 -0.74
CA ALA A 64 -6.00 1.53 -1.47
C ALA A 64 -6.85 0.26 -1.58
N PHE A 65 -6.62 -0.45 -2.66
CA PHE A 65 -7.14 -1.76 -2.91
C PHE A 65 -5.96 -2.65 -3.25
N ASN A 66 -5.77 -3.74 -2.50
CA ASN A 66 -4.68 -4.69 -2.68
C ASN A 66 -5.27 -6.05 -3.03
N MET A 67 -4.69 -6.71 -4.03
CA MET A 67 -5.06 -8.02 -4.50
C MET A 67 -3.81 -8.89 -4.63
N PRO A 68 -3.65 -9.87 -3.73
CA PRO A 68 -2.57 -10.84 -3.82
C PRO A 68 -2.67 -11.69 -5.10
N THR A 69 -1.53 -11.97 -5.72
CA THR A 69 -1.48 -12.87 -6.89
C THR A 69 -1.62 -14.34 -6.50
N LYS A 70 -1.15 -14.70 -5.30
CA LYS A 70 -1.29 -16.02 -4.71
C LYS A 70 -2.55 -16.02 -3.85
N ASP A 71 -3.42 -17.02 -4.04
CA ASP A 71 -4.77 -17.12 -3.45
C ASP A 71 -5.81 -16.08 -3.95
N GLY A 72 -5.43 -15.13 -4.80
CA GLY A 72 -6.35 -14.33 -5.62
C GLY A 72 -7.42 -13.57 -4.83
N THR A 73 -8.64 -13.53 -5.38
CA THR A 73 -9.80 -12.76 -4.86
C THR A 73 -10.18 -13.10 -3.41
N ASP A 74 -9.69 -14.21 -2.88
CA ASP A 74 -10.00 -14.65 -1.53
C ASP A 74 -9.29 -13.84 -0.45
N ASN A 75 -8.17 -13.17 -0.79
CA ASN A 75 -7.38 -12.35 0.14
C ASN A 75 -7.31 -10.87 -0.28
N MET A 76 -8.36 -10.38 -0.96
CA MET A 76 -8.47 -8.95 -1.31
C MET A 76 -8.60 -8.08 -0.08
N ASN A 77 -7.83 -6.99 -0.04
CA ASN A 77 -7.82 -6.03 1.06
C ASN A 77 -8.16 -4.63 0.56
N VAL A 78 -9.00 -3.91 1.29
CA VAL A 78 -9.22 -2.48 1.11
C VAL A 78 -8.56 -1.73 2.25
N GLY A 79 -7.96 -0.59 1.96
CA GLY A 79 -7.30 0.21 2.98
C GLY A 79 -7.55 1.69 2.78
N ALA A 80 -7.31 2.44 3.84
CA ALA A 80 -7.26 3.89 3.82
C ALA A 80 -6.04 4.35 4.58
N GLY A 81 -5.44 5.43 4.13
CA GLY A 81 -4.27 6.00 4.78
C GLY A 81 -4.11 7.48 4.50
N PHE A 82 -3.10 8.02 5.15
CA PHE A 82 -2.76 9.43 5.06
C PHE A 82 -1.28 9.57 4.71
N SER A 83 -0.91 10.38 3.72
CA SER A 83 0.48 10.66 3.35
C SER A 83 0.97 11.96 3.98
N PHE A 84 2.00 11.90 4.82
CA PHE A 84 2.70 13.06 5.36
C PHE A 84 4.04 13.23 4.67
N GLN A 85 4.31 14.38 4.05
CA GLN A 85 5.64 14.64 3.51
C GLN A 85 6.62 14.93 4.65
N VAL A 86 7.64 14.09 4.79
CA VAL A 86 8.67 14.21 5.83
C VAL A 86 9.92 14.88 5.27
N TYR A 87 10.26 14.58 4.01
CA TYR A 87 11.42 15.15 3.32
C TYR A 87 11.16 15.25 1.82
N ASN A 88 12.06 15.88 1.05
CA ASN A 88 11.87 16.13 -0.38
C ASN A 88 11.61 14.81 -1.17
N GLY A 89 10.35 14.58 -1.55
CA GLY A 89 9.90 13.34 -2.19
C GLY A 89 9.65 12.15 -1.24
N LEU A 90 9.98 12.24 0.05
CA LEU A 90 9.79 11.17 1.05
C LEU A 90 8.55 11.42 1.91
N TYR A 91 7.69 10.41 1.97
CA TYR A 91 6.40 10.43 2.65
C TYR A 91 6.32 9.32 3.70
N PHE A 92 5.68 9.64 4.81
CA PHE A 92 5.27 8.68 5.84
C PHE A 92 3.75 8.49 5.76
N ASP A 93 3.34 7.24 5.70
CA ASP A 93 2.00 6.81 5.31
C ASP A 93 1.39 5.87 6.36
N PRO A 94 0.90 6.36 7.51
CA PRO A 94 0.06 5.55 8.39
C PRO A 94 -1.20 5.13 7.64
N ASN A 95 -1.52 3.84 7.71
CA ASN A 95 -2.65 3.28 7.00
C ASN A 95 -3.30 2.13 7.76
N TYR A 96 -4.55 1.86 7.42
CA TYR A 96 -5.35 0.80 7.99
C TYR A 96 -5.93 -0.04 6.85
N THR A 97 -5.78 -1.35 6.93
CA THR A 97 -6.25 -2.30 5.91
C THR A 97 -7.25 -3.27 6.50
N LEU A 98 -8.30 -3.55 5.74
CA LEU A 98 -9.41 -4.43 6.07
C LEU A 98 -9.57 -5.49 4.98
N PRO A 99 -9.66 -6.77 5.33
CA PRO A 99 -9.99 -7.82 4.37
C PRO A 99 -11.43 -7.65 3.87
N VAL A 100 -11.59 -7.70 2.54
CA VAL A 100 -12.91 -7.61 1.88
C VAL A 100 -13.73 -8.86 2.19
N LYS A 101 -13.08 -10.02 2.19
CA LYS A 101 -13.69 -11.30 2.54
C LYS A 101 -13.62 -11.52 4.05
N GLU A 102 -14.73 -11.94 4.63
CA GLU A 102 -14.75 -12.42 6.01
C GLU A 102 -14.16 -13.82 6.08
N VAL A 103 -13.11 -13.98 6.89
CA VAL A 103 -12.59 -15.29 7.29
C VAL A 103 -13.10 -15.55 8.71
N ASN A 104 -13.89 -16.61 8.89
CA ASN A 104 -14.42 -17.01 10.21
C ASN A 104 -15.27 -15.96 10.96
N GLY A 105 -16.03 -15.12 10.24
CA GLY A 105 -16.98 -14.17 10.85
C GLY A 105 -16.34 -13.01 11.61
N LYS A 106 -15.04 -12.76 11.40
CA LYS A 106 -14.33 -11.59 11.90
C LYS A 106 -13.65 -10.86 10.74
N ARG A 107 -13.86 -9.54 10.67
CA ARG A 107 -13.04 -8.61 9.89
C ARG A 107 -12.06 -7.95 10.84
N GLU A 108 -10.98 -8.64 11.16
CA GLU A 108 -9.86 -8.01 11.86
C GLU A 108 -9.08 -7.17 10.85
N GLY A 109 -9.07 -5.86 11.07
CA GLY A 109 -8.26 -4.93 10.29
C GLY A 109 -6.92 -4.67 10.97
N SER A 110 -5.91 -4.41 10.17
CA SER A 110 -4.54 -4.22 10.62
C SER A 110 -4.11 -2.77 10.43
N ALA A 111 -3.46 -2.22 11.46
CA ALA A 111 -2.83 -0.91 11.40
C ALA A 111 -1.37 -1.07 10.93
N ASN A 112 -1.02 -0.35 9.88
CA ASN A 112 0.29 -0.41 9.24
C ASN A 112 0.89 0.99 9.10
N PHE A 113 2.20 1.02 8.88
CA PHE A 113 2.95 2.23 8.55
C PHE A 113 3.72 2.00 7.26
N SER A 114 3.57 2.88 6.29
CA SER A 114 4.34 2.79 5.04
C SER A 114 5.27 4.00 4.88
N LEU A 115 6.38 3.80 4.19
CA LEU A 115 7.24 4.87 3.70
C LEU A 115 7.16 4.87 2.18
N SER A 116 6.88 6.04 1.60
CA SER A 116 6.77 6.19 0.15
C SER A 116 7.77 7.23 -0.36
N TYR A 117 8.53 6.91 -1.40
CA TYR A 117 9.40 7.87 -2.08
C TYR A 117 8.88 8.12 -3.50
N ARG A 118 8.64 9.39 -3.84
CA ARG A 118 8.11 9.84 -5.14
C ARG A 118 9.20 10.65 -5.87
N PHE A 119 9.48 10.26 -7.10
CA PHE A 119 10.48 10.90 -7.98
C PHE A 119 9.86 12.00 -8.83
#